data_AF-A0A7V9HEJ2-F1
#
_entry.id   AF-A0A7V9HEJ2-F1
#
_cell.length_a   1.000
_cell.length_b   1.000
_cell.length_c   1.000
_cell.angle_alpha   90.00
_cell.angle_beta   90.00
_cell.angle_gamma   90.00
#
_symmetry.space_group_name_H-M   'P 1'
#
loop_
_entity.id
_entity.type
_entity.pdbx_description
1 polymer ?
#
loop_
_entity_poly.entity_id
_entity_poly.type
_entity_poly.pdbx_seq_one_letter_code
_entity_poly.pdbx_strand_id
1 'polypeptide(L)'
;MGALIPAVLVLFFSFQAGGFFPGSTGVAAGALAVLLALRATLATRPFASFTAPVIVVATALALYGTWILLSASWSNAPGRALIEFDRTLLYGLAFVTCATLSWSPERLAWAVRALVLAIFVVCLVGWTSRVAPDVLSLKSDVALDRLSEPLTYWNTQGLIAALGAILAVHLASSAREPWAARALGAASVPLLASTLFFTFSRGAMLAATIGILAYLVLY
;
A
#
# COMPACT_ATOMS: atom_id res chain seq x y z
N MET A 1 16.79 -0.42 5.57
CA MET A 1 16.22 -1.00 4.33
C MET A 1 14.83 -1.60 4.49
N GLY A 2 14.56 -2.56 5.40
CA GLY A 2 13.23 -3.20 5.49
C GLY A 2 12.02 -2.29 5.73
N ALA A 3 12.20 -1.09 6.30
CA ALA A 3 11.14 -0.12 6.51
C ALA A 3 10.47 0.39 5.21
N LEU A 4 11.15 0.23 4.08
CA LEU A 4 10.71 0.74 2.78
C LEU A 4 9.81 -0.25 2.05
N ILE A 5 9.67 -1.49 2.54
CA ILE A 5 8.90 -2.55 1.89
C ILE A 5 7.48 -2.09 1.54
N PRO A 6 6.71 -1.47 2.46
CA PRO A 6 5.35 -1.01 2.13
C PRO A 6 5.33 0.00 0.97
N ALA A 7 6.26 0.95 0.96
CA ALA A 7 6.36 1.96 -0.10
C ALA A 7 6.71 1.34 -1.46
N VAL A 8 7.64 0.38 -1.47
CA VAL A 8 8.01 -0.36 -2.69
C VAL A 8 6.83 -1.18 -3.22
N LEU A 9 6.10 -1.88 -2.34
CA LEU A 9 4.91 -2.63 -2.74
C LEU A 9 3.81 -1.71 -3.29
N VAL A 10 3.57 -0.55 -2.66
CA VAL A 10 2.61 0.44 -3.15
C VAL A 10 2.99 0.93 -4.53
N LEU A 11 4.26 1.31 -4.76
CA LEU A 11 4.74 1.70 -6.09
C LEU A 11 4.55 0.57 -7.10
N PHE A 12 5.05 -0.63 -6.80
CA PHE A 12 4.98 -1.78 -7.70
C PHE A 12 3.54 -2.10 -8.11
N PHE A 13 2.63 -2.26 -7.15
CA PHE A 13 1.24 -2.58 -7.45
C PHE A 13 0.51 -1.43 -8.14
N SER A 14 0.88 -0.19 -7.87
CA SER A 14 0.26 0.97 -8.54
C SER A 14 0.45 0.96 -10.04
N PHE A 15 1.59 0.46 -10.52
CA PHE A 15 1.88 0.34 -11.96
C PHE A 15 1.57 -1.05 -12.53
N GLN A 16 1.05 -1.96 -11.71
CA GLN A 16 0.61 -3.30 -12.10
C GLN A 16 -0.90 -3.45 -11.91
N ALA A 17 -1.68 -2.45 -12.37
CA ALA A 17 -3.14 -2.44 -12.27
C ALA A 17 -3.64 -2.76 -10.85
N GLY A 18 -3.05 -2.14 -9.83
CA GLY A 18 -3.41 -2.36 -8.42
C GLY A 18 -3.20 -3.77 -7.88
N GLY A 19 -2.53 -4.66 -8.62
CA GLY A 19 -2.41 -6.06 -8.25
C GLY A 19 -3.70 -6.86 -8.43
N PHE A 20 -4.62 -6.42 -9.30
CA PHE A 20 -5.86 -7.16 -9.55
C PHE A 20 -5.62 -8.52 -10.23
N PHE A 21 -4.52 -8.65 -10.98
CA PHE A 21 -4.21 -9.86 -11.73
C PHE A 21 -3.21 -10.79 -11.00
N PRO A 22 -3.31 -12.12 -11.19
CA PRO A 22 -2.51 -13.08 -10.43
C PRO A 22 -0.99 -12.91 -10.60
N GLY A 23 -0.54 -12.52 -11.79
CA GLY A 23 0.89 -12.46 -12.13
C GLY A 23 1.70 -11.54 -11.21
N SER A 24 1.23 -10.30 -11.00
CA SER A 24 1.91 -9.34 -10.10
C SER A 24 1.89 -9.80 -8.65
N THR A 25 0.80 -10.42 -8.22
CA THR A 25 0.63 -10.96 -6.86
C THR A 25 1.63 -12.08 -6.60
N GLY A 26 1.75 -13.03 -7.54
CA GLY A 26 2.72 -14.13 -7.45
C GLY A 26 4.17 -13.66 -7.44
N VAL A 27 4.54 -12.70 -8.30
CA VAL A 27 5.89 -12.12 -8.32
C VAL A 27 6.23 -11.45 -6.98
N ALA A 28 5.33 -10.64 -6.44
CA ALA A 28 5.53 -9.99 -5.15
C ALA A 28 5.58 -10.98 -3.99
N ALA A 29 4.72 -12.00 -3.99
CA ALA A 29 4.73 -13.06 -3.00
C ALA A 29 6.06 -13.84 -3.03
N GLY A 30 6.53 -14.23 -4.21
CA GLY A 30 7.83 -14.90 -4.38
C GLY A 30 8.99 -14.05 -3.89
N ALA A 31 9.02 -12.76 -4.24
CA ALA A 31 10.06 -11.84 -3.78
C ALA A 31 10.05 -11.70 -2.24
N LEU A 32 8.88 -11.56 -1.62
CA LEU A 32 8.76 -11.51 -0.16
C LEU A 32 9.13 -12.82 0.52
N ALA A 33 8.79 -13.98 -0.08
CA ALA A 33 9.19 -15.28 0.42
C ALA A 33 10.72 -15.43 0.42
N VAL A 34 11.39 -15.02 -0.65
CA VAL A 34 12.87 -15.00 -0.72
C VAL A 34 13.45 -14.05 0.31
N LEU A 35 12.93 -12.83 0.44
CA LEU A 35 13.38 -11.87 1.45
C LEU A 35 13.21 -12.41 2.88
N LEU A 36 12.09 -13.06 3.16
CA LEU A 36 11.81 -13.65 4.46
C LEU A 36 12.74 -14.85 4.73
N ALA A 37 12.98 -15.71 3.74
CA ALA A 37 13.90 -16.83 3.84
C ALA A 37 15.35 -16.36 4.08
N LEU A 38 15.82 -15.37 3.33
CA LEU A 38 17.11 -14.73 3.55
C LEU A 38 17.20 -14.14 4.96
N ARG A 39 16.15 -13.47 5.43
CA ARG A 39 16.14 -12.92 6.79
C ARG A 39 16.15 -14.02 7.85
N ALA A 40 15.39 -15.08 7.68
CA ALA A 40 15.31 -16.21 8.60
C ALA A 40 16.65 -16.96 8.72
N THR A 41 17.43 -17.01 7.64
CA THR A 41 18.72 -17.73 7.58
C THR A 41 19.92 -16.86 7.93
N LEU A 42 19.91 -15.57 7.59
CA LEU A 42 21.06 -14.68 7.76
C LEU A 42 20.99 -13.82 9.03
N ALA A 43 19.81 -13.54 9.58
CA ALA A 43 19.71 -12.76 10.81
C ALA A 43 19.97 -13.64 12.03
N THR A 44 20.67 -13.11 13.03
CA THR A 44 20.94 -13.82 14.29
C THR A 44 19.67 -14.06 15.12
N ARG A 45 18.73 -13.11 15.08
CA ARG A 45 17.44 -13.19 15.78
C ARG A 45 16.30 -12.67 14.90
N PRO A 46 15.93 -13.39 13.83
CA PRO A 46 14.94 -12.91 12.85
C PRO A 46 13.58 -12.65 13.49
N PHE A 47 13.16 -13.47 14.44
CA PHE A 47 11.83 -13.35 15.06
C PHE A 47 11.87 -12.68 16.43
N ALA A 48 12.93 -11.93 16.77
CA ALA A 48 13.05 -11.24 18.07
C ALA A 48 11.89 -10.28 18.37
N SER A 49 11.26 -9.72 17.33
CA SER A 49 10.17 -8.75 17.44
C SER A 49 8.79 -9.42 17.51
N PHE A 50 8.70 -10.76 17.48
CA PHE A 50 7.41 -11.45 17.51
C PHE A 50 6.78 -11.38 18.89
N THR A 51 5.52 -10.97 18.91
CA THR A 51 4.68 -10.90 20.10
C THR A 51 3.47 -11.82 19.92
N ALA A 52 2.75 -12.13 21.00
CA ALA A 52 1.54 -12.96 20.90
C ALA A 52 0.52 -12.42 19.88
N PRO A 53 0.21 -11.10 19.82
CA PRO A 53 -0.66 -10.55 18.77
C PRO A 53 -0.16 -10.81 17.35
N VAL A 54 1.15 -10.69 17.11
CA VAL A 54 1.75 -10.98 15.78
C VAL A 54 1.53 -12.44 15.42
N ILE A 55 1.76 -13.36 16.36
CA ILE A 55 1.57 -14.80 16.13
C ILE A 55 0.11 -15.10 15.84
N VAL A 56 -0.83 -14.50 16.58
CA VAL A 56 -2.27 -14.68 16.35
C VAL A 56 -2.66 -14.23 14.94
N VAL A 57 -2.26 -13.04 14.50
CA VAL A 57 -2.57 -12.53 13.16
C VAL A 57 -1.91 -13.38 12.07
N ALA A 58 -0.63 -13.73 12.22
CA ALA A 58 0.08 -14.58 11.26
C ALA A 58 -0.57 -15.96 11.14
N THR A 59 -0.97 -16.56 12.27
CA THR A 59 -1.65 -17.86 12.32
C THR A 59 -3.03 -17.78 11.69
N ALA A 60 -3.80 -16.72 11.99
CA ALA A 60 -5.11 -16.51 11.37
C ALA A 60 -5.02 -16.38 9.85
N LEU A 61 -4.04 -15.63 9.33
CA LEU A 61 -3.79 -15.52 7.89
C LEU A 61 -3.38 -16.87 7.27
N ALA A 62 -2.54 -17.64 7.95
CA ALA A 62 -2.12 -18.97 7.48
C ALA A 62 -3.26 -19.98 7.48
N LEU A 63 -4.11 -19.99 8.52
CA LEU A 63 -5.30 -20.83 8.59
C LEU A 63 -6.32 -20.42 7.54
N TYR A 64 -6.52 -19.12 7.32
CA TYR A 64 -7.40 -18.61 6.27
C TYR A 64 -6.90 -18.99 4.87
N GLY A 65 -5.60 -18.85 4.60
CA GLY A 65 -4.98 -19.31 3.36
C GLY A 65 -5.14 -20.82 3.16
N THR A 66 -4.88 -21.62 4.20
CA THR A 66 -5.10 -23.08 4.15
C THR A 66 -6.56 -23.42 3.88
N TRP A 67 -7.50 -22.72 4.51
CA TRP A 67 -8.93 -22.90 4.24
C TRP A 67 -9.31 -22.58 2.79
N ILE A 68 -8.78 -21.49 2.24
CA ILE A 68 -8.97 -21.14 0.82
C ILE A 68 -8.44 -22.27 -0.06
N LEU A 69 -7.23 -22.76 0.19
CA LEU A 69 -6.62 -23.82 -0.62
C LEU A 69 -7.39 -25.15 -0.52
N LEU A 70 -7.81 -25.53 0.70
CA LEU A 70 -8.65 -26.70 0.93
C LEU A 70 -9.98 -26.59 0.19
N SER A 71 -10.53 -25.37 0.06
CA SER A 71 -11.79 -25.16 -0.67
C SER A 71 -11.73 -25.58 -2.14
N ALA A 72 -10.54 -25.71 -2.72
CA ALA A 72 -10.36 -26.28 -4.04
C ALA A 72 -10.91 -27.73 -4.14
N SER A 73 -10.96 -28.50 -3.05
CA SER A 73 -11.41 -29.89 -3.08
C SER A 73 -12.93 -30.05 -3.16
N TRP A 74 -13.71 -29.01 -2.85
CA TRP A 74 -15.18 -29.03 -2.93
C TRP A 74 -15.76 -27.91 -3.80
N SER A 75 -14.92 -27.05 -4.37
CA SER A 75 -15.34 -25.93 -5.22
C SER A 75 -15.53 -26.37 -6.67
N ASN A 76 -16.57 -25.82 -7.32
CA ASN A 76 -16.78 -25.95 -8.77
C ASN A 76 -15.79 -25.09 -9.60
N ALA A 77 -14.93 -24.31 -8.95
CA ALA A 77 -13.92 -23.47 -9.59
C ALA A 77 -12.58 -23.50 -8.82
N PRO A 78 -11.88 -24.65 -8.80
CA PRO A 78 -10.66 -24.82 -8.00
C PRO A 78 -9.52 -23.85 -8.39
N GLY A 79 -9.46 -23.42 -9.66
CA GLY A 79 -8.49 -22.41 -10.09
C GLY A 79 -8.63 -21.06 -9.40
N ARG A 80 -9.84 -20.67 -8.99
CA ARG A 80 -10.06 -19.43 -8.22
C ARG A 80 -9.49 -19.53 -6.81
N ALA A 81 -9.56 -20.71 -6.20
CA ALA A 81 -8.99 -20.94 -4.88
C ALA A 81 -7.47 -20.75 -4.88
N LEU A 82 -6.76 -21.22 -5.93
CA LEU A 82 -5.32 -20.99 -6.07
C LEU A 82 -4.97 -19.50 -6.19
N ILE A 83 -5.70 -18.74 -7.02
CA ILE A 83 -5.46 -17.30 -7.20
C ILE A 83 -5.69 -16.54 -5.89
N GLU A 84 -6.76 -16.86 -5.16
CA GLU A 84 -7.03 -16.19 -3.88
C GLU A 84 -6.07 -16.64 -2.77
N PHE A 85 -5.60 -17.89 -2.80
CA PHE A 85 -4.53 -18.35 -1.92
C PHE A 85 -3.26 -17.53 -2.12
N ASP A 86 -2.82 -17.30 -3.36
CA ASP A 86 -1.64 -16.48 -3.67
C ASP A 86 -1.78 -15.05 -3.12
N ARG A 87 -2.99 -14.48 -3.20
CA ARG A 87 -3.29 -13.15 -2.64
C ARG A 87 -3.22 -13.14 -1.12
N THR A 88 -3.79 -14.15 -0.46
CA THR A 88 -3.71 -14.29 1.00
C THR A 88 -2.28 -14.57 1.46
N LEU A 89 -1.53 -15.37 0.70
CA LEU A 89 -0.11 -15.65 0.93
C LEU A 89 0.72 -14.37 0.83
N LEU A 90 0.49 -13.54 -0.19
CA LEU A 90 1.13 -12.22 -0.32
C LEU A 90 0.89 -11.37 0.94
N TYR A 91 -0.36 -11.28 1.41
CA TYR A 91 -0.69 -10.50 2.62
C TYR A 91 0.00 -11.07 3.86
N GLY A 92 0.00 -12.41 4.02
CA GLY A 92 0.70 -13.09 5.11
C GLY A 92 2.20 -12.83 5.08
N LEU A 93 2.85 -12.95 3.92
CA LEU A 93 4.28 -12.72 3.75
C LEU A 93 4.64 -11.24 3.98
N ALA A 94 3.85 -10.30 3.48
CA ALA A 94 4.07 -8.88 3.72
C ALA A 94 3.96 -8.54 5.21
N PHE A 95 2.91 -9.05 5.88
CA PHE A 95 2.71 -8.88 7.31
C PHE A 95 3.87 -9.47 8.12
N VAL A 96 4.18 -10.76 7.90
CA VAL A 96 5.24 -11.47 8.61
C VAL A 96 6.59 -10.80 8.40
N THR A 97 6.92 -10.40 7.16
CA THR A 97 8.17 -9.71 6.83
C THR A 97 8.28 -8.38 7.57
N CYS A 98 7.19 -7.59 7.66
CA CYS A 98 7.18 -6.34 8.41
C CYS A 98 7.24 -6.57 9.93
N ALA A 99 6.53 -7.57 10.46
CA ALA A 99 6.52 -7.91 11.88
C ALA A 99 7.88 -8.43 12.37
N THR A 100 8.63 -8.99 11.44
CA THR A 100 10.01 -9.42 11.58
C THR A 100 10.94 -8.24 11.94
N LEU A 101 10.64 -7.02 11.45
CA LEU A 101 11.47 -5.84 11.68
C LEU A 101 11.37 -5.31 13.11
N SER A 102 12.50 -4.94 13.69
CA SER A 102 12.53 -4.20 14.97
C SER A 102 12.20 -2.74 14.70
N TRP A 103 10.93 -2.37 14.92
CA TRP A 103 10.41 -1.03 14.72
C TRP A 103 10.92 -0.08 15.80
N SER A 104 11.67 0.93 15.38
CA SER A 104 12.04 2.10 16.18
C SER A 104 11.29 3.33 15.67
N PRO A 105 11.16 4.41 16.46
CA PRO A 105 10.57 5.66 16.00
C PRO A 105 11.19 6.18 14.69
N GLU A 106 12.52 6.07 14.57
CA GLU A 106 13.24 6.46 13.35
C GLU A 106 12.86 5.58 12.15
N ARG A 107 12.78 4.26 12.33
CA ARG A 107 12.40 3.33 11.26
C ARG A 107 10.97 3.59 10.79
N LEU A 108 10.07 3.87 11.72
CA LEU A 108 8.69 4.23 11.42
C LEU A 108 8.61 5.55 10.66
N ALA A 109 9.35 6.58 11.08
CA ALA A 109 9.43 7.86 10.36
C ALA A 109 9.92 7.66 8.91
N TRP A 110 10.95 6.85 8.69
CA TRP A 110 11.40 6.51 7.34
C TRP A 110 10.36 5.75 6.52
N ALA A 111 9.61 4.82 7.13
CA ALA A 111 8.52 4.12 6.45
C ALA A 111 7.43 5.10 6.00
N VAL A 112 7.04 6.04 6.86
CA VAL A 112 6.05 7.07 6.54
C VAL A 112 6.54 7.99 5.42
N ARG A 113 7.77 8.52 5.51
CA ARG A 113 8.36 9.35 4.46
C ARG A 113 8.41 8.64 3.11
N ALA A 114 8.86 7.39 3.10
CA ALA A 114 8.91 6.59 1.89
C ALA A 114 7.53 6.31 1.32
N LEU A 115 6.54 6.05 2.18
CA LEU A 115 5.16 5.80 1.76
C LEU A 115 4.52 7.07 1.17
N VAL A 116 4.72 8.24 1.78
CA VAL A 116 4.27 9.52 1.22
C VAL A 116 4.91 9.77 -0.14
N LEU A 117 6.22 9.56 -0.27
CA LEU A 117 6.92 9.72 -1.55
C LEU A 117 6.38 8.76 -2.62
N ALA A 118 6.19 7.49 -2.27
CA ALA A 118 5.61 6.49 -3.16
C ALA A 118 4.22 6.91 -3.66
N ILE A 119 3.34 7.27 -2.74
CA ILE A 119 1.97 7.71 -3.05
C ILE A 119 1.99 9.00 -3.87
N PHE A 120 2.84 9.96 -3.53
CA PHE A 120 3.02 11.20 -4.29
C PHE A 120 3.39 10.90 -5.75
N VAL A 121 4.36 10.01 -5.99
CA VAL A 121 4.75 9.61 -7.36
C VAL A 121 3.57 8.97 -8.11
N VAL A 122 2.83 8.07 -7.48
CA VAL A 122 1.64 7.43 -8.09
C VAL A 122 0.57 8.45 -8.44
N CYS A 123 0.26 9.35 -7.50
CA CYS A 123 -0.71 10.41 -7.70
C CYS A 123 -0.25 11.44 -8.73
N LEU A 124 1.04 11.77 -8.78
CA LEU A 124 1.62 12.67 -9.77
C LEU A 124 1.47 12.10 -11.18
N VAL A 125 1.77 10.82 -11.36
CA VAL A 125 1.62 10.15 -12.66
C VAL A 125 0.17 10.15 -13.11
N GLY A 126 -0.77 9.71 -12.26
CA GLY A 126 -2.19 9.73 -12.60
C GLY A 126 -2.75 11.14 -12.80
N TRP A 127 -2.31 12.09 -11.98
CA TRP A 127 -2.74 13.49 -12.13
C TRP A 127 -2.23 14.09 -13.43
N THR A 128 -0.96 13.86 -13.78
CA THR A 128 -0.36 14.36 -15.03
C THR A 128 -1.08 13.80 -16.24
N SER A 129 -1.44 12.50 -16.22
CA SER A 129 -2.19 11.91 -17.33
C SER A 129 -3.59 12.50 -17.50
N ARG A 130 -4.15 13.08 -16.43
CA ARG A 130 -5.45 13.76 -16.47
C ARG A 130 -5.36 15.20 -16.95
N VAL A 131 -4.39 15.97 -16.48
CA VAL A 131 -4.33 17.43 -16.71
C VAL A 131 -3.44 17.81 -17.90
N ALA A 132 -2.49 16.96 -18.28
CA ALA A 132 -1.56 17.17 -19.38
C ALA A 132 -1.44 15.89 -20.23
N PRO A 133 -2.54 15.43 -20.87
CA PRO A 133 -2.56 14.19 -21.65
C PRO A 133 -1.55 14.19 -22.81
N ASP A 134 -1.24 15.37 -23.38
CA ASP A 134 -0.22 15.54 -24.42
C ASP A 134 1.20 15.21 -23.93
N VAL A 135 1.45 15.32 -22.62
CA VAL A 135 2.73 14.99 -21.98
C VAL A 135 2.77 13.53 -21.57
N LEU A 136 1.67 13.03 -20.99
CA LEU A 136 1.57 11.64 -20.52
C LEU A 136 0.18 11.10 -20.81
N SER A 137 0.08 10.12 -21.70
CA SER A 137 -1.18 9.44 -22.00
C SER A 137 -1.17 8.02 -21.41
N LEU A 138 -2.06 7.76 -20.46
CA LEU A 138 -2.31 6.42 -19.92
C LEU A 138 -3.65 5.92 -20.48
N LYS A 139 -3.74 4.62 -20.81
CA LYS A 139 -4.98 4.03 -21.33
C LYS A 139 -6.09 4.17 -20.29
N SER A 140 -7.20 4.81 -20.64
CA SER A 140 -8.34 4.97 -19.73
C SER A 140 -9.60 4.44 -20.42
N ASP A 141 -9.75 3.12 -20.44
CA ASP A 141 -10.81 2.44 -21.22
C ASP A 141 -12.15 2.30 -20.46
N VAL A 142 -12.18 2.51 -19.14
CA VAL A 142 -13.30 2.07 -18.28
C VAL A 142 -14.17 3.24 -17.76
N ALA A 143 -13.62 4.45 -17.60
CA ALA A 143 -14.38 5.64 -17.19
C ALA A 143 -13.61 6.95 -17.47
N LEU A 144 -13.82 7.56 -18.65
CA LEU A 144 -13.09 8.76 -19.09
C LEU A 144 -13.20 9.95 -18.12
N ASP A 145 -14.29 10.05 -17.37
CA ASP A 145 -14.51 11.15 -16.44
C ASP A 145 -13.81 10.97 -15.08
N ARG A 146 -13.32 9.77 -14.76
CA ARG A 146 -12.75 9.44 -13.45
C ARG A 146 -11.30 9.04 -13.56
N LEU A 147 -10.45 9.72 -12.79
CA LEU A 147 -9.07 9.34 -12.67
C LEU A 147 -8.95 7.97 -11.98
N SER A 148 -8.52 6.98 -12.74
CA SER A 148 -8.34 5.59 -12.31
C SER A 148 -6.91 5.08 -12.47
N GLU A 149 -6.16 5.67 -13.39
CA GLU A 149 -4.76 5.36 -13.65
C GLU A 149 -3.81 5.90 -12.56
N PRO A 150 -2.67 5.23 -12.30
CA PRO A 150 -2.18 3.99 -12.93
C PRO A 150 -2.79 2.70 -12.34
N LEU A 151 -3.61 2.83 -11.30
CA LEU A 151 -4.20 1.70 -10.57
C LEU A 151 -5.34 1.01 -11.30
N THR A 152 -5.79 1.53 -12.44
CA THR A 152 -6.94 1.07 -13.26
C THR A 152 -8.29 1.06 -12.53
N TYR A 153 -8.36 1.56 -11.29
CA TYR A 153 -9.59 1.62 -10.49
C TYR A 153 -9.66 2.88 -9.64
N TRP A 154 -10.63 3.75 -9.95
CA TRP A 154 -10.76 5.09 -9.34
C TRP A 154 -10.97 5.06 -7.83
N ASN A 155 -11.62 4.03 -7.29
CA ASN A 155 -11.79 3.92 -5.83
C ASN A 155 -10.46 3.60 -5.13
N THR A 156 -9.61 2.74 -5.71
CA THR A 156 -8.28 2.48 -5.14
C THR A 156 -7.37 3.69 -5.30
N GLN A 157 -7.36 4.35 -6.46
CA GLN A 157 -6.61 5.61 -6.68
C GLN A 157 -7.05 6.69 -5.68
N GLY A 158 -8.36 6.82 -5.43
CA GLY A 158 -8.89 7.73 -4.43
C GLY A 158 -8.41 7.39 -3.01
N LEU A 159 -8.48 6.11 -2.60
CA LEU A 159 -8.02 5.69 -1.28
C LEU A 159 -6.52 5.88 -1.08
N ILE A 160 -5.71 5.65 -2.12
CA ILE A 160 -4.27 5.91 -2.10
C ILE A 160 -4.01 7.41 -1.93
N ALA A 161 -4.68 8.26 -2.69
CA ALA A 161 -4.57 9.72 -2.54
C ALA A 161 -5.03 10.20 -1.15
N ALA A 162 -6.13 9.65 -0.62
CA ALA A 162 -6.64 9.95 0.72
C ALA A 162 -5.63 9.57 1.82
N LEU A 163 -5.09 8.36 1.77
CA LEU A 163 -4.05 7.91 2.71
C LEU A 163 -2.81 8.80 2.61
N GLY A 164 -2.36 9.10 1.39
CA GLY A 164 -1.25 10.01 1.14
C GLY A 164 -1.47 11.37 1.77
N ALA A 165 -2.67 11.94 1.64
CA ALA A 165 -2.98 13.26 2.18
C ALA A 165 -2.89 13.27 3.71
N ILE A 166 -3.44 12.25 4.39
CA ILE A 166 -3.35 12.12 5.85
C ILE A 166 -1.87 12.04 6.29
N LEU A 167 -1.07 11.20 5.63
CA LEU A 167 0.35 11.04 5.95
C LEU A 167 1.17 12.30 5.62
N ALA A 168 0.83 13.02 4.55
CA ALA A 168 1.47 14.29 4.18
C ALA A 168 1.16 15.39 5.20
N VAL A 169 -0.08 15.46 5.71
CA VAL A 169 -0.46 16.34 6.83
C VAL A 169 0.33 15.98 8.09
N HIS A 170 0.56 14.69 8.36
CA HIS A 170 1.41 14.27 9.47
C HIS A 170 2.84 14.80 9.33
N LEU A 171 3.46 14.61 8.16
CA LEU A 171 4.80 15.13 7.91
C LEU A 171 4.86 16.65 8.03
N ALA A 172 3.84 17.38 7.56
CA ALA A 172 3.80 18.84 7.63
C ALA A 172 3.69 19.38 9.07
N SER A 173 2.93 18.70 9.92
CA SER A 173 2.59 19.14 11.28
C SER A 173 3.55 18.65 12.37
N SER A 174 4.30 17.58 12.12
CA SER A 174 5.19 16.99 13.12
C SER A 174 6.43 17.85 13.39
N ALA A 175 6.59 18.33 14.62
CA ALA A 175 7.79 19.06 15.06
C ALA A 175 9.05 18.18 15.11
N ARG A 176 8.90 16.85 15.09
CA ARG A 176 10.01 15.89 15.08
C ARG A 176 10.60 15.68 13.68
N GLU A 177 9.89 16.14 12.65
CA GLU A 177 10.33 15.99 11.27
C GLU A 177 11.32 17.10 10.87
N PRO A 178 12.35 16.76 10.07
CA PRO A 178 13.23 17.76 9.47
C PRO A 178 12.42 18.78 8.64
N TRP A 179 12.92 20.02 8.57
CA TRP A 179 12.24 21.11 7.86
C TRP A 179 11.85 20.73 6.42
N ALA A 180 12.72 20.01 5.70
CA ALA A 180 12.48 19.59 4.33
C ALA A 180 11.32 18.59 4.22
N ALA A 181 11.21 17.63 5.15
CA ALA A 181 10.11 16.67 5.16
C ALA A 181 8.77 17.37 5.44
N ARG A 182 8.78 18.38 6.31
CA ARG A 182 7.59 19.20 6.61
C ARG A 182 7.15 20.02 5.39
N ALA A 183 8.10 20.70 4.75
CA ALA A 183 7.84 21.50 3.56
C ALA A 183 7.31 20.65 2.39
N LEU A 184 7.94 19.49 2.14
CA LEU A 184 7.52 18.55 1.11
C LEU A 184 6.17 17.91 1.43
N GLY A 185 5.91 17.59 2.71
CA GLY A 185 4.61 17.13 3.18
C GLY A 185 3.52 18.14 2.84
N ALA A 186 3.70 19.41 3.21
CA ALA A 186 2.75 20.48 2.90
C ALA A 186 2.56 20.67 1.38
N ALA A 187 3.65 20.68 0.62
CA ALA A 187 3.62 20.84 -0.84
C ALA A 187 2.94 19.67 -1.57
N SER A 188 2.89 18.48 -0.96
CA SER A 188 2.25 17.29 -1.54
C SER A 188 0.72 17.34 -1.44
N VAL A 189 0.16 18.03 -0.43
CA VAL A 189 -1.28 18.02 -0.15
C VAL A 189 -2.14 18.49 -1.33
N PRO A 190 -1.83 19.60 -2.03
CA PRO A 190 -2.66 20.05 -3.16
C PRO A 190 -2.73 19.02 -4.29
N LEU A 191 -1.60 18.37 -4.63
CA LEU A 191 -1.58 17.32 -5.63
C LEU A 191 -2.49 16.16 -5.20
N LEU A 192 -2.29 15.63 -4.00
CA LEU A 192 -3.05 14.50 -3.47
C LEU A 192 -4.55 14.80 -3.38
N ALA A 193 -4.93 16.00 -2.93
CA ALA A 193 -6.32 16.45 -2.88
C ALA A 193 -6.94 16.55 -4.28
N SER A 194 -6.20 17.10 -5.25
CA SER A 194 -6.68 17.20 -6.63
C SER A 194 -6.80 15.83 -7.32
N THR A 195 -5.86 14.91 -7.08
CA THR A 195 -5.97 13.51 -7.52
C THR A 195 -7.21 12.86 -6.94
N LEU A 196 -7.44 13.00 -5.63
CA LEU A 196 -8.64 12.49 -4.96
C LEU A 196 -9.93 13.06 -5.58
N PHE A 197 -9.97 14.37 -5.83
CA PHE A 197 -11.10 15.03 -6.47
C PHE A 197 -11.40 14.44 -7.85
N PHE A 198 -10.38 14.28 -8.71
CA PHE A 198 -10.55 13.73 -10.05
C PHE A 198 -10.96 12.25 -10.07
N THR A 199 -10.82 11.51 -8.97
CA THR A 199 -11.35 10.14 -8.89
C THR A 199 -12.87 10.08 -8.76
N PHE A 200 -13.49 11.18 -8.31
CA PHE A 200 -14.92 11.24 -7.93
C PHE A 200 -15.38 10.12 -6.98
N SER A 201 -14.46 9.53 -6.20
CA SER A 201 -14.77 8.46 -5.26
C SER A 201 -15.36 9.02 -3.97
N ARG A 202 -16.69 8.92 -3.82
CA ARG A 202 -17.39 9.34 -2.58
C ARG A 202 -16.85 8.65 -1.33
N GLY A 203 -16.53 7.35 -1.44
CA GLY A 203 -15.96 6.57 -0.35
C GLY A 203 -14.57 7.06 0.05
N ALA A 204 -13.70 7.33 -0.92
CA ALA A 204 -12.36 7.85 -0.63
C ALA A 204 -12.39 9.28 -0.07
N MET A 205 -13.28 10.14 -0.57
CA MET A 205 -13.47 11.49 -0.03
C MET A 205 -13.94 11.43 1.43
N LEU A 206 -14.91 10.56 1.74
CA LEU A 206 -15.36 10.36 3.12
C LEU A 206 -14.22 9.81 4.00
N ALA A 207 -13.46 8.82 3.51
CA ALA A 207 -12.32 8.26 4.23
C ALA A 207 -11.23 9.31 4.52
N ALA A 208 -10.92 10.19 3.56
CA ALA A 208 -9.99 11.30 3.75
C ALA A 208 -10.46 12.25 4.84
N THR A 209 -11.73 12.66 4.79
CA THR A 209 -12.34 13.55 5.81
C THR A 209 -12.29 12.91 7.19
N ILE A 210 -12.75 11.67 7.34
CA ILE A 210 -12.72 10.95 8.62
C ILE A 210 -11.29 10.79 9.11
N GLY A 211 -10.35 10.41 8.25
CA GLY A 211 -8.96 10.21 8.60
C GLY A 211 -8.25 11.48 9.04
N ILE A 212 -8.50 12.62 8.37
CA ILE A 212 -7.98 13.93 8.78
C ILE A 212 -8.59 14.36 10.12
N LEU A 213 -9.91 14.22 10.30
CA LEU A 213 -10.57 14.56 11.56
C LEU A 213 -10.05 13.71 12.72
N ALA A 214 -9.92 12.39 12.51
CA ALA A 214 -9.35 11.48 13.50
C ALA A 214 -7.89 11.86 13.82
N TYR A 215 -7.10 12.21 12.81
CA TYR A 215 -5.72 12.68 13.01
C TYR A 215 -5.69 13.93 13.91
N LEU A 216 -6.52 14.94 13.61
CA LEU A 216 -6.57 16.18 14.39
C LEU A 216 -7.04 15.99 15.84
N VAL A 217 -7.84 14.96 16.12
CA VAL A 217 -8.33 14.66 17.48
C VAL A 217 -7.31 13.85 18.28
N LEU A 218 -6.54 12.99 17.62
CA LEU A 218 -5.63 12.03 18.27
C LEU A 218 -4.17 12.48 18.36
N TYR A 219 -3.77 13.48 17.56
CA TYR A 219 -2.40 13.97 17.44
C TYR A 219 -2.20 15.30 18.16
#